data_AF-A0A7H8PJ12-F1
#
_entry.id   AF-A0A7H8PJ12-F1
#
_cell.length_a   1.000
_cell.length_b   1.000
_cell.length_c   1.000
_cell.angle_alpha   90.00
_cell.angle_beta   90.00
_cell.angle_gamma   90.00
#
_symmetry.space_group_name_H-M   'P 1'
#
loop_
_entity.id
_entity.type
_entity.pdbx_description
1 polymer ?
#
loop_
_entity_poly.entity_id
_entity_poly.type
_entity_poly.pdbx_seq_one_letter_code
_entity_poly.pdbx_strand_id
1 'polypeptide(L)'
;MNEHGISTYEETETISRAVEQVSQKRYKYFNINVGWLPERGSPSLQKYLNKVLTKKRTTLAPCIQALDDFIESNPVIKYLVDNACKENANILASGLPEVTSDKVPRIRDKDDLLHTFNAILTEAPQFIDYDLVGLPFSAYVVGIDPTLSGSTLFRLPMFNQYMVNILNEWNTFLDSPASNVGFRHENEQWLSTTAKEQYDFPIWKKDSETLPYWKSWNSFFTREFKDRNKERPISDPMSNRTLICPNDGSMYRWRANIKKKDVFWFKDMQYSLSDILSSSVPEQQELIDQHDLINIFSGGYIFQTYLNPYNFHRWWCPANATVLFTPFVVPGCFFNKLVLPDFGGATTASLPYLAEVNARGIIVFKTKEYGHICCIPLGMSEVSTISFDSNLVAGATVTKGQEMGMFNYGGSSFAVIYERLPGKKLIFENSDGVPYDQDPVVASGSSGTGGEVTLIGAKIGMWKTVILNQSLDLSVAAPIPTSQLSIAGYTHAQYNETYATWALLHKGVIDFQLYVDEPVYFNLKMSVCAALVDGVANAPATVRVNGVVVCRIAPKDGNFSTATQLVADYLLTTGQNIIAISLDDQATGQLFINNITIGA
;
A
#
# COMPACT_ATOMS: atom_id res chain seq x y z
N MET A 1 -55.92 30.09 7.18
CA MET A 1 -54.82 30.80 7.86
C MET A 1 -54.13 29.80 8.78
N ASN A 2 -52.85 29.53 8.46
CA ASN A 2 -51.78 28.89 9.22
C ASN A 2 -51.98 27.40 9.56
N GLU A 3 -51.41 26.43 8.82
CA GLU A 3 -49.99 25.99 8.71
C GLU A 3 -49.35 25.60 10.04
N HIS A 4 -49.26 24.29 10.31
CA HIS A 4 -48.24 23.67 11.15
C HIS A 4 -47.76 22.36 10.48
N GLY A 5 -46.72 22.50 9.66
CA GLY A 5 -45.88 21.39 9.24
C GLY A 5 -44.98 20.98 10.40
N ILE A 6 -45.07 19.71 10.79
CA ILE A 6 -44.20 19.12 11.81
C ILE A 6 -42.91 18.69 11.12
N SER A 7 -41.82 19.33 11.54
CA SER A 7 -40.44 19.17 11.08
C SER A 7 -39.94 17.73 11.26
N THR A 8 -39.63 17.05 10.15
CA THR A 8 -38.85 15.81 10.10
C THR A 8 -37.33 16.06 10.01
N TYR A 9 -36.89 17.29 10.31
CA TYR A 9 -35.49 17.71 10.18
C TYR A 9 -34.68 17.68 11.49
N GLU A 10 -35.31 17.60 12.68
CA GLU A 10 -34.58 17.61 13.95
C GLU A 10 -34.14 16.22 14.46
N GLU A 11 -34.83 15.13 14.10
CA GLU A 11 -34.43 13.77 14.50
C GLU A 11 -33.25 13.23 13.66
N THR A 12 -33.12 13.65 12.40
CA THR A 12 -32.00 13.30 11.53
C THR A 12 -30.71 14.04 11.90
N GLU A 13 -30.80 15.29 12.37
CA GLU A 13 -29.63 16.04 12.88
C GLU A 13 -29.13 15.49 14.22
N THR A 14 -30.01 14.98 15.08
CA THR A 14 -29.62 14.44 16.40
C THR A 14 -28.90 13.09 16.28
N ILE A 15 -29.31 12.25 15.32
CA ILE A 15 -28.61 11.00 14.99
C ILE A 15 -27.31 11.29 14.23
N SER A 16 -27.28 12.28 13.31
CA SER A 16 -26.06 12.72 12.63
C SER A 16 -25.01 13.26 13.61
N ARG A 17 -25.41 14.07 14.60
CA ARG A 17 -24.52 14.57 15.66
C ARG A 17 -24.08 13.49 16.64
N ALA A 18 -24.91 12.48 16.92
CA ALA A 18 -24.52 11.34 17.74
C ALA A 18 -23.53 10.41 17.01
N VAL A 19 -23.68 10.24 15.69
CA VAL A 19 -22.75 9.49 14.84
C VAL A 19 -21.43 10.26 14.60
N GLU A 20 -21.48 11.60 14.49
CA GLU A 20 -20.28 12.46 14.49
C GLU A 20 -19.55 12.46 15.83
N GLN A 21 -20.27 12.51 16.96
CA GLN A 21 -19.64 12.50 18.29
C GLN A 21 -19.08 11.13 18.72
N VAL A 22 -19.58 10.02 18.15
CA VAL A 22 -19.06 8.67 18.42
C VAL A 22 -17.90 8.31 17.48
N SER A 23 -17.86 8.83 16.24
CA SER A 23 -16.74 8.60 15.30
C SER A 23 -15.52 9.50 15.55
N GLN A 24 -15.69 10.70 16.12
CA GLN A 24 -14.56 11.59 16.45
C GLN A 24 -13.80 11.21 17.73
N LYS A 25 -14.30 10.25 18.52
CA LYS A 25 -13.80 10.02 19.90
C LYS A 25 -12.81 8.87 20.09
N ARG A 26 -12.31 8.22 19.04
CA ARG A 26 -11.39 7.08 19.23
C ARG A 26 -9.99 7.16 18.68
N TYR A 27 -9.67 8.09 17.78
CA TYR A 27 -8.28 8.30 17.38
C TYR A 27 -8.12 9.79 17.08
N LYS A 28 -7.24 10.47 17.81
CA LYS A 28 -6.79 11.79 17.37
C LYS A 28 -6.10 11.56 16.03
N TYR A 29 -6.78 11.86 14.95
CA TYR A 29 -6.18 11.90 13.62
C TYR A 29 -4.99 12.87 13.70
N PHE A 30 -3.81 12.40 13.28
CA PHE A 30 -2.55 13.15 13.26
C PHE A 30 -2.59 14.27 12.19
N ASN A 31 -3.61 15.14 12.23
CA ASN A 31 -3.93 16.15 11.22
C ASN A 31 -3.33 17.52 11.55
N ILE A 32 -2.01 17.59 11.72
CA ILE A 32 -1.29 18.86 11.72
C ILE A 32 0.06 18.61 11.02
N ASN A 33 0.22 19.12 9.79
CA ASN A 33 1.45 19.18 8.98
C ASN A 33 2.72 18.68 9.68
N VAL A 34 3.09 17.41 9.50
CA VAL A 34 4.38 16.92 9.98
C VAL A 34 4.88 15.72 9.19
N GLY A 35 6.12 15.84 8.75
CA GLY A 35 6.88 14.69 8.33
C GLY A 35 8.35 14.92 8.64
N TRP A 36 9.21 14.25 7.92
CA TRP A 36 10.56 14.00 8.39
C TRP A 36 11.50 15.20 8.41
N LEU A 37 11.19 16.21 7.62
CA LEU A 37 11.93 17.46 7.57
C LEU A 37 10.94 18.62 7.52
N PRO A 38 11.33 19.80 8.04
CA PRO A 38 10.54 21.01 7.90
C PRO A 38 10.47 21.45 6.44
N GLU A 39 9.66 22.46 6.14
CA GLU A 39 9.71 23.13 4.85
C GLU A 39 11.13 23.69 4.58
N ARG A 40 11.54 23.64 3.31
CA ARG A 40 12.85 24.15 2.90
C ARG A 40 12.96 25.65 3.16
N GLY A 41 14.12 26.09 3.63
CA GLY A 41 14.32 27.48 4.02
C GLY A 41 13.66 27.85 5.35
N SER A 42 13.00 26.93 6.06
CA SER A 42 12.46 27.25 7.38
C SER A 42 13.57 27.64 8.36
N PRO A 43 13.30 28.55 9.31
CA PRO A 43 14.27 28.93 10.34
C PRO A 43 14.84 27.72 11.10
N SER A 44 14.00 26.73 11.37
CA SER A 44 14.35 25.49 12.09
C SER A 44 15.36 24.66 11.30
N LEU A 45 15.13 24.46 10.00
CA LEU A 45 16.06 23.74 9.13
C LEU A 45 17.37 24.51 8.95
N GLN A 46 17.32 25.83 8.79
CA GLN A 46 18.52 26.67 8.70
C GLN A 46 19.38 26.60 9.96
N LYS A 47 18.74 26.67 11.15
CA LYS A 47 19.45 26.51 12.44
C LYS A 47 20.16 25.17 12.53
N TYR A 48 19.48 24.09 12.11
CA TYR A 48 20.10 22.76 12.04
C TYR A 48 21.30 22.72 11.08
N LEU A 49 21.11 23.17 9.83
CA LEU A 49 22.16 23.17 8.82
C LEU A 49 23.37 24.00 9.26
N ASN A 50 23.15 25.21 9.80
CA ASN A 50 24.22 26.05 10.34
C ASN A 50 24.97 25.35 11.47
N LYS A 51 24.27 24.67 12.38
CA LYS A 51 24.90 23.90 13.48
C LYS A 51 25.87 22.84 12.95
N VAL A 52 25.45 22.03 11.97
CA VAL A 52 26.29 20.92 11.47
C VAL A 52 27.39 21.40 10.52
N LEU A 53 27.13 22.42 9.70
CA LEU A 53 28.10 22.98 8.75
C LEU A 53 29.21 23.79 9.43
N THR A 54 28.92 24.41 10.58
CA THR A 54 29.90 25.20 11.34
C THR A 54 30.57 24.43 12.47
N LYS A 55 30.17 23.16 12.70
CA LYS A 55 30.79 22.30 13.70
C LYS A 55 32.29 22.16 13.38
N LYS A 56 33.13 22.37 14.39
CA LYS A 56 34.59 22.29 14.25
C LYS A 56 34.96 20.93 13.65
N ARG A 57 35.69 20.93 12.53
CA ARG A 57 36.21 19.71 11.89
C ARG A 57 37.10 18.95 12.89
N THR A 58 36.79 17.68 13.07
CA THR A 58 37.53 16.72 13.90
C THR A 58 38.10 15.60 13.03
N THR A 59 38.93 14.75 13.62
CA THR A 59 39.35 13.49 12.99
C THR A 59 38.12 12.71 12.51
N LEU A 60 38.21 12.18 11.28
CA LEU A 60 37.15 11.38 10.68
C LEU A 60 36.98 10.07 11.47
N ALA A 61 35.74 9.70 11.74
CA ALA A 61 35.41 8.39 12.28
C ALA A 61 35.86 7.31 11.27
N PRO A 62 36.19 6.08 11.73
CA PRO A 62 36.71 5.03 10.85
C PRO A 62 35.83 4.74 9.62
N CYS A 63 34.51 4.76 9.75
CA CYS A 63 33.59 4.56 8.64
C CYS A 63 33.63 5.70 7.60
N ILE A 64 33.87 6.94 8.04
CA ILE A 64 34.00 8.11 7.16
C ILE A 64 35.38 8.13 6.49
N GLN A 65 36.44 7.79 7.23
CA GLN A 65 37.78 7.65 6.65
C GLN A 65 37.81 6.55 5.58
N ALA A 66 37.13 5.42 5.81
CA ALA A 66 37.02 4.37 4.80
C ALA A 66 36.32 4.85 3.53
N LEU A 67 35.30 5.72 3.65
CA LEU A 67 34.65 6.35 2.50
C LEU A 67 35.60 7.33 1.79
N ASP A 68 36.39 8.11 2.53
CA ASP A 68 37.41 9.00 1.96
C ASP A 68 38.44 8.23 1.11
N ASP A 69 39.01 7.18 1.69
CA ASP A 69 39.99 6.31 1.02
C ASP A 69 39.39 5.67 -0.25
N PHE A 70 38.10 5.31 -0.22
CA PHE A 70 37.38 4.78 -1.37
C PHE A 70 37.16 5.84 -2.46
N ILE A 71 36.74 7.05 -2.09
CA ILE A 71 36.58 8.16 -3.03
C ILE A 71 37.93 8.45 -3.70
N GLU A 72 39.03 8.50 -2.96
CA GLU A 72 40.36 8.78 -3.52
C GLU A 72 40.89 7.66 -4.43
N SER A 73 40.63 6.40 -4.09
CA SER A 73 41.11 5.25 -4.86
C SER A 73 40.26 4.91 -6.08
N ASN A 74 39.04 5.44 -6.20
CA ASN A 74 38.12 5.14 -7.29
C ASN A 74 37.84 6.39 -8.16
N PRO A 75 38.45 6.49 -9.36
CA PRO A 75 38.29 7.67 -10.24
C PRO A 75 36.86 8.01 -10.63
N VAL A 76 35.99 7.00 -10.76
CA VAL A 76 34.58 7.21 -11.11
C VAL A 76 33.83 7.84 -9.94
N ILE A 77 34.05 7.34 -8.74
CA ILE A 77 33.42 7.87 -7.52
C ILE A 77 33.93 9.27 -7.23
N LYS A 78 35.24 9.50 -7.32
CA LYS A 78 35.84 10.83 -7.21
C LYS A 78 35.20 11.83 -8.18
N TYR A 79 35.12 11.45 -9.46
CA TYR A 79 34.49 12.27 -10.48
C TYR A 79 33.04 12.61 -10.13
N LEU A 80 32.24 11.63 -9.69
CA LEU A 80 30.84 11.85 -9.34
C LEU A 80 30.69 12.78 -8.11
N VAL A 81 31.51 12.62 -7.08
CA VAL A 81 31.51 13.51 -5.89
C VAL A 81 31.89 14.93 -6.28
N ASP A 82 33.01 15.10 -7.00
CA ASP A 82 33.50 16.42 -7.43
C ASP A 82 32.49 17.12 -8.34
N ASN A 83 31.90 16.38 -9.29
CA ASN A 83 30.94 16.95 -10.22
C ASN A 83 29.60 17.26 -9.54
N ALA A 84 29.14 16.44 -8.59
CA ALA A 84 27.96 16.74 -7.79
C ALA A 84 28.14 18.04 -6.98
N CYS A 85 29.33 18.26 -6.41
CA CYS A 85 29.64 19.51 -5.71
C CYS A 85 29.67 20.72 -6.65
N LYS A 86 30.15 20.57 -7.90
CA LYS A 86 30.10 21.63 -8.93
C LYS A 86 28.66 21.90 -9.40
N GLU A 87 27.87 20.85 -9.63
CA GLU A 87 26.47 20.95 -10.01
C GLU A 87 25.64 21.64 -8.91
N ASN A 88 25.88 21.33 -7.63
CA ASN A 88 25.30 22.05 -6.49
C ASN A 88 25.65 23.56 -6.51
N ALA A 89 26.86 23.94 -6.91
CA ALA A 89 27.24 25.35 -7.06
C ALA A 89 26.44 26.03 -8.18
N ASN A 90 26.27 25.35 -9.33
CA ASN A 90 25.51 25.87 -10.47
C ASN A 90 24.03 26.04 -10.13
N ILE A 91 23.46 25.08 -9.39
CA ILE A 91 22.09 25.16 -8.85
C ILE A 91 21.94 26.45 -8.04
N LEU A 92 22.81 26.69 -7.05
CA LEU A 92 22.77 27.89 -6.21
C LEU A 92 23.03 29.19 -6.98
N ALA A 93 23.82 29.15 -8.04
CA ALA A 93 24.08 30.32 -8.90
C ALA A 93 22.96 30.62 -9.91
N SER A 94 21.99 29.72 -10.10
CA SER A 94 20.94 29.86 -11.11
C SER A 94 19.98 31.03 -10.86
N GLY A 95 19.85 31.48 -9.61
CA GLY A 95 18.92 32.55 -9.21
C GLY A 95 17.44 32.15 -9.28
N LEU A 96 17.13 30.85 -9.40
CA LEU A 96 15.75 30.37 -9.38
C LEU A 96 15.11 30.62 -7.99
N PRO A 97 13.84 31.08 -7.90
CA PRO A 97 13.19 31.37 -6.62
C PRO A 97 13.09 30.18 -5.65
N GLU A 98 13.10 28.96 -6.20
CA GLU A 98 13.07 27.71 -5.45
C GLU A 98 14.47 27.27 -4.95
N VAL A 99 15.52 27.97 -5.39
CA VAL A 99 16.91 27.58 -5.22
C VAL A 99 17.71 28.72 -4.59
N THR A 100 17.69 28.74 -3.26
CA THR A 100 18.48 29.66 -2.44
C THR A 100 19.31 28.86 -1.44
N SER A 101 20.38 29.43 -0.90
CA SER A 101 21.28 28.74 0.03
C SER A 101 20.60 28.29 1.33
N ASP A 102 19.49 28.94 1.71
CA ASP A 102 18.63 28.54 2.81
C ASP A 102 17.73 27.34 2.49
N LYS A 103 17.41 27.12 1.20
CA LYS A 103 16.56 26.00 0.74
C LYS A 103 17.35 24.79 0.27
N VAL A 104 18.58 24.99 -0.19
CA VAL A 104 19.48 23.95 -0.70
C VAL A 104 20.86 24.16 -0.06
N PRO A 105 21.35 23.21 0.76
CA PRO A 105 22.65 23.37 1.41
C PRO A 105 23.78 23.36 0.39
N ARG A 106 24.78 24.20 0.61
CA ARG A 106 26.02 24.21 -0.17
C ARG A 106 26.95 23.10 0.32
N ILE A 107 27.39 22.24 -0.59
CA ILE A 107 28.43 21.22 -0.37
C ILE A 107 29.61 21.58 -1.27
N ARG A 108 30.65 22.23 -0.71
CA ARG A 108 31.70 22.87 -1.52
C ARG A 108 32.57 21.85 -2.25
N ASP A 109 32.93 20.80 -1.55
CA ASP A 109 33.89 19.78 -1.96
C ASP A 109 33.69 18.49 -1.17
N LYS A 110 34.53 17.48 -1.47
CA LYS A 110 34.58 16.20 -0.76
C LYS A 110 34.80 16.38 0.75
N ASP A 111 35.69 17.29 1.15
CA ASP A 111 36.03 17.47 2.58
C ASP A 111 34.85 18.01 3.37
N ASP A 112 34.08 18.95 2.81
CA ASP A 112 32.80 19.38 3.36
C ASP A 112 31.84 18.22 3.54
N LEU A 113 31.63 17.41 2.50
CA LEU A 113 30.74 16.25 2.53
C LEU A 113 31.11 15.31 3.69
N LEU A 114 32.39 14.92 3.75
CA LEU A 114 32.89 13.97 4.74
C LEU A 114 32.85 14.53 6.16
N HIS A 115 33.29 15.77 6.37
CA HIS A 115 33.29 16.35 7.71
C HIS A 115 31.88 16.67 8.22
N THR A 116 30.93 16.99 7.35
CA THR A 116 29.52 17.15 7.77
C THR A 116 28.89 15.79 8.08
N PHE A 117 29.17 14.72 7.32
CA PHE A 117 28.77 13.37 7.73
C PHE A 117 29.36 13.00 9.10
N ASN A 118 30.64 13.28 9.31
CA ASN A 118 31.31 13.05 10.59
C ASN A 118 30.66 13.86 11.73
N ALA A 119 30.23 15.09 11.46
CA ALA A 119 29.52 15.94 12.40
C ALA A 119 28.15 15.36 12.80
N ILE A 120 27.43 14.77 11.84
CA ILE A 120 26.08 14.20 12.00
C ILE A 120 26.10 12.87 12.78
N LEU A 121 27.18 12.08 12.73
CA LEU A 121 27.31 10.79 13.44
C LEU A 121 27.00 10.85 14.95
N THR A 122 27.05 12.05 15.55
CA THR A 122 26.74 12.25 16.97
C THR A 122 25.54 13.16 17.20
N GLU A 123 24.67 13.34 16.20
CA GLU A 123 23.47 14.16 16.28
C GLU A 123 22.24 13.26 16.28
N ALA A 124 21.42 13.37 17.33
CA ALA A 124 20.11 12.76 17.34
C ALA A 124 19.12 13.66 16.55
N PRO A 125 18.03 13.09 16.02
CA PRO A 125 16.90 13.86 15.50
C PRO A 125 16.41 14.92 16.49
N GLN A 126 16.14 16.11 15.98
CA GLN A 126 15.86 17.30 16.79
C GLN A 126 14.50 17.89 16.45
N PHE A 127 13.86 18.46 17.45
CA PHE A 127 12.65 19.25 17.31
C PHE A 127 13.01 20.71 17.62
N ILE A 128 13.27 21.49 16.57
CA ILE A 128 13.83 22.84 16.64
C ILE A 128 12.72 23.83 16.33
N ASP A 129 12.48 24.79 17.22
CA ASP A 129 11.44 25.83 17.06
C ASP A 129 10.08 25.29 16.60
N TYR A 130 9.64 24.18 17.19
CA TYR A 130 8.38 23.51 16.87
C TYR A 130 8.34 22.69 15.56
N ASP A 131 9.47 22.56 14.86
CA ASP A 131 9.59 21.72 13.67
C ASP A 131 10.52 20.52 13.87
N LEU A 132 10.19 19.41 13.21
CA LEU A 132 11.01 18.21 13.21
C LEU A 132 12.11 18.27 12.15
N VAL A 133 13.37 18.17 12.58
CA VAL A 133 14.50 17.74 11.76
C VAL A 133 14.81 16.28 12.09
N GLY A 134 14.09 15.38 11.41
CA GLY A 134 14.09 13.94 11.65
C GLY A 134 15.12 13.17 10.83
N LEU A 135 15.47 13.68 9.64
CA LEU A 135 16.44 13.07 8.71
C LEU A 135 17.67 13.97 8.53
N PRO A 136 18.60 14.01 9.50
CA PRO A 136 19.79 14.86 9.46
C PRO A 136 20.71 14.64 8.23
N PHE A 137 20.93 13.41 7.77
CA PHE A 137 21.71 13.16 6.56
C PHE A 137 20.95 13.63 5.33
N SER A 138 19.66 13.30 5.20
CA SER A 138 18.82 13.77 4.08
C SER A 138 18.77 15.29 4.01
N ALA A 139 18.62 15.97 5.16
CA ALA A 139 18.63 17.42 5.25
C ALA A 139 19.89 18.04 4.62
N TYR A 140 21.03 17.32 4.70
CA TYR A 140 22.29 17.76 4.14
C TYR A 140 22.50 17.31 2.69
N VAL A 141 22.32 16.02 2.37
CA VAL A 141 22.59 15.49 1.03
C VAL A 141 21.64 16.03 -0.04
N VAL A 142 20.53 16.65 0.36
CA VAL A 142 19.65 17.39 -0.55
C VAL A 142 20.34 18.48 -1.36
N GLY A 143 21.55 18.89 -0.95
CA GLY A 143 22.42 19.75 -1.74
C GLY A 143 22.90 19.10 -3.04
N ILE A 144 23.19 17.80 -3.03
CA ILE A 144 23.80 17.08 -4.16
C ILE A 144 22.93 15.98 -4.73
N ASP A 145 22.00 15.41 -3.97
CA ASP A 145 21.11 14.34 -4.42
C ASP A 145 20.16 14.70 -5.60
N PRO A 146 19.81 15.97 -5.92
CA PRO A 146 19.01 16.27 -7.11
C PRO A 146 19.89 16.48 -8.34
N THR A 147 21.21 16.51 -8.17
CA THR A 147 22.16 16.65 -9.28
C THR A 147 22.28 15.33 -10.07
N LEU A 148 22.67 15.39 -11.33
CA LEU A 148 22.86 14.18 -12.13
C LEU A 148 23.95 13.30 -11.51
N SER A 149 25.04 13.90 -11.06
CA SER A 149 26.17 13.16 -10.49
C SER A 149 25.84 12.60 -9.11
N GLY A 150 25.18 13.38 -8.24
CA GLY A 150 24.79 12.92 -6.91
C GLY A 150 23.70 11.84 -6.96
N SER A 151 22.66 12.01 -7.77
CA SER A 151 21.65 10.96 -7.96
C SER A 151 22.24 9.68 -8.56
N THR A 152 23.24 9.79 -9.44
CA THR A 152 23.97 8.63 -9.94
C THR A 152 24.80 7.97 -8.83
N LEU A 153 25.53 8.77 -8.05
CA LEU A 153 26.36 8.31 -6.93
C LEU A 153 25.54 7.48 -5.92
N PHE A 154 24.40 8.01 -5.47
CA PHE A 154 23.52 7.35 -4.49
C PHE A 154 22.80 6.10 -5.04
N ARG A 155 22.90 5.81 -6.34
CA ARG A 155 22.41 4.57 -6.96
C ARG A 155 23.47 3.49 -7.10
N LEU A 156 24.75 3.80 -6.88
CA LEU A 156 25.82 2.82 -7.06
C LEU A 156 25.89 1.86 -5.87
N PRO A 157 25.83 0.53 -6.08
CA PRO A 157 25.92 -0.44 -4.98
C PRO A 157 27.21 -0.29 -4.18
N MET A 158 28.34 -0.05 -4.88
CA MET A 158 29.65 0.16 -4.25
C MET A 158 29.70 1.37 -3.32
N PHE A 159 28.96 2.44 -3.61
CA PHE A 159 28.89 3.61 -2.73
C PHE A 159 27.92 3.36 -1.56
N ASN A 160 26.77 2.74 -1.83
CA ASN A 160 25.79 2.40 -0.79
C ASN A 160 26.38 1.45 0.27
N GLN A 161 27.33 0.58 -0.06
CA GLN A 161 28.02 -0.25 0.92
C GLN A 161 28.76 0.56 2.00
N TYR A 162 29.33 1.71 1.66
CA TYR A 162 29.95 2.61 2.64
C TYR A 162 28.90 3.39 3.42
N MET A 163 27.78 3.77 2.79
CA MET A 163 26.66 4.39 3.48
C MET A 163 26.05 3.45 4.54
N VAL A 164 25.96 2.14 4.28
CA VAL A 164 25.55 1.14 5.29
C VAL A 164 26.43 1.25 6.54
N ASN A 165 27.75 1.31 6.38
CA ASN A 165 28.67 1.37 7.51
C ASN A 165 28.51 2.67 8.32
N ILE A 166 28.28 3.80 7.63
CA ILE A 166 28.03 5.10 8.26
C ILE A 166 26.71 5.07 9.04
N LEU A 167 25.65 4.54 8.44
CA LEU A 167 24.33 4.46 9.07
C LEU A 167 24.32 3.47 10.26
N ASN A 168 25.10 2.39 10.19
CA ASN A 168 25.27 1.46 11.31
C ASN A 168 26.01 2.10 12.49
N GLU A 169 27.08 2.87 12.22
CA GLU A 169 27.78 3.63 13.25
C GLU A 169 26.85 4.65 13.91
N TRP A 170 26.06 5.36 13.11
CA TRP A 170 25.08 6.30 13.63
C TRP A 170 23.98 5.60 14.44
N ASN A 171 23.47 4.46 13.98
CA ASN A 171 22.52 3.67 14.74
C ASN A 171 23.08 3.26 16.12
N THR A 172 24.36 2.88 16.17
CA THR A 172 25.05 2.58 17.44
C THR A 172 25.05 3.78 18.38
N PHE A 173 25.28 4.99 17.87
CA PHE A 173 25.13 6.22 18.65
C PHE A 173 23.67 6.42 19.12
N LEU A 174 22.68 6.20 18.26
CA LEU A 174 21.25 6.35 18.58
C LEU A 174 20.73 5.33 19.60
N ASP A 175 21.40 4.19 19.75
CA ASP A 175 21.16 3.22 20.83
C ASP A 175 21.77 3.64 22.16
N SER A 176 22.79 4.52 22.13
CA SER A 176 23.50 4.94 23.33
C SER A 176 22.73 6.01 24.13
N PRO A 177 22.95 6.12 25.45
CA PRO A 177 22.41 7.21 26.27
C PRO A 177 22.82 8.62 25.82
N ALA A 178 23.91 8.75 25.04
CA ALA A 178 24.33 10.04 24.53
C ALA A 178 23.30 10.66 23.57
N SER A 179 22.46 9.84 22.93
CA SER A 179 21.44 10.28 21.97
C SER A 179 20.12 10.76 22.60
N ASN A 180 19.91 10.60 23.91
CA ASN A 180 18.64 10.98 24.55
C ASN A 180 18.47 12.49 24.78
N VAL A 181 19.27 13.33 24.12
CA VAL A 181 19.32 14.80 24.29
C VAL A 181 17.95 15.46 24.15
N GLY A 182 17.09 14.94 23.27
CA GLY A 182 15.73 15.44 23.06
C GLY A 182 14.75 15.18 24.20
N PHE A 183 15.14 14.40 25.22
CA PHE A 183 14.25 13.92 26.30
C PHE A 183 14.74 14.30 27.70
N ARG A 184 15.72 15.20 27.81
CA ARG A 184 16.36 15.55 29.10
C ARG A 184 15.64 16.65 29.86
N HIS A 185 14.92 17.53 29.17
CA HIS A 185 14.32 18.72 29.74
C HIS A 185 12.85 18.82 29.33
N GLU A 186 11.98 19.06 30.32
CA GLU A 186 10.56 19.29 30.07
C GLU A 186 10.35 20.56 29.23
N ASN A 187 9.31 20.54 28.38
CA ASN A 187 8.93 21.64 27.48
C ASN A 187 9.97 22.00 26.38
N GLU A 188 11.05 21.24 26.23
CA GLU A 188 12.04 21.41 25.18
C GLU A 188 11.99 20.27 24.16
N GLN A 189 12.40 20.52 22.92
CA GLN A 189 12.58 19.50 21.89
C GLN A 189 11.35 18.56 21.78
N TRP A 190 11.58 17.25 21.88
CA TRP A 190 10.55 16.21 21.80
C TRP A 190 9.62 16.16 23.01
N LEU A 191 9.95 16.89 24.08
CA LEU A 191 9.11 17.07 25.27
C LEU A 191 8.39 18.42 25.29
N SER A 192 8.51 19.24 24.24
CA SER A 192 7.66 20.41 24.04
C SER A 192 6.18 20.01 23.92
N THR A 193 5.28 20.93 24.27
CA THR A 193 3.83 20.72 24.14
C THR A 193 3.45 20.30 22.72
N THR A 194 3.97 21.02 21.72
CA THR A 194 3.71 20.72 20.31
C THR A 194 4.18 19.32 19.93
N ALA A 195 5.41 18.94 20.27
CA ALA A 195 5.88 17.59 19.96
C ALA A 195 5.04 16.51 20.66
N LYS A 196 4.78 16.66 21.97
CA LYS A 196 3.98 15.70 22.76
C LYS A 196 2.56 15.50 22.20
N GLU A 197 1.96 16.56 21.67
CA GLU A 197 0.67 16.47 20.98
C GLU A 197 0.77 15.70 19.67
N GLN A 198 1.83 15.91 18.89
CA GLN A 198 2.02 15.27 17.58
C GLN A 198 2.16 13.74 17.64
N TYR A 199 2.81 13.17 18.66
CA TYR A 199 2.89 11.72 18.81
C TYR A 199 1.96 11.15 19.88
N ASP A 200 1.09 11.94 20.52
CA ASP A 200 0.22 11.49 21.62
C ASP A 200 1.01 10.89 22.81
N PHE A 201 1.87 11.70 23.43
CA PHE A 201 2.77 11.31 24.52
C PHE A 201 2.20 10.38 25.62
N PRO A 202 0.93 10.51 26.08
CA PRO A 202 0.38 9.67 27.13
C PRO A 202 0.26 8.18 26.80
N ILE A 203 0.08 7.80 25.53
CA ILE A 203 -0.23 6.41 25.14
C ILE A 203 0.98 5.50 25.16
N TRP A 204 2.19 6.06 25.21
CA TRP A 204 3.44 5.30 25.10
C TRP A 204 3.95 4.82 26.46
N LYS A 205 4.42 3.58 26.45
CA LYS A 205 5.24 2.99 27.50
C LYS A 205 6.60 3.69 27.51
N LYS A 206 7.01 4.03 28.72
CA LYS A 206 8.18 4.85 29.04
C LYS A 206 9.29 3.94 29.59
N ASP A 207 10.56 4.24 29.30
CA ASP A 207 11.68 3.53 29.96
C ASP A 207 11.80 3.90 31.44
N SER A 208 11.46 5.15 31.76
CA SER A 208 11.47 5.73 33.11
C SER A 208 10.21 6.57 33.34
N GLU A 209 9.70 6.57 34.58
CA GLU A 209 8.60 7.46 34.99
C GLU A 209 9.07 8.91 35.24
N THR A 210 10.39 9.14 35.24
CA THR A 210 11.02 10.46 35.42
C THR A 210 12.01 10.76 34.30
N LEU A 211 12.39 12.05 34.16
CA LEU A 211 13.38 12.48 33.18
C LEU A 211 14.79 11.88 33.44
N PRO A 212 15.57 11.57 32.39
CA PRO A 212 15.13 11.49 31.00
C PRO A 212 14.22 10.28 30.84
N TYR A 213 13.11 10.56 30.19
CA TYR A 213 12.02 9.63 30.04
C TYR A 213 12.49 8.36 29.33
N TRP A 214 13.11 8.52 28.16
CA TRP A 214 13.64 7.41 27.37
C TRP A 214 15.16 7.36 27.46
N LYS A 215 15.71 6.14 27.44
CA LYS A 215 17.15 5.90 27.65
C LYS A 215 18.01 6.33 26.47
N SER A 216 17.47 6.30 25.26
CA SER A 216 18.15 6.62 24.01
C SER A 216 17.15 7.08 22.94
N TRP A 217 17.64 7.61 21.83
CA TRP A 217 16.79 7.94 20.68
C TRP A 217 16.09 6.70 20.12
N ASN A 218 16.79 5.59 19.95
CA ASN A 218 16.15 4.38 19.42
C ASN A 218 15.08 3.84 20.37
N SER A 219 15.26 3.97 21.69
CA SER A 219 14.20 3.63 22.64
C SER A 219 12.93 4.49 22.49
N PHE A 220 13.08 5.79 22.15
CA PHE A 220 11.96 6.63 21.71
C PHE A 220 11.31 6.11 20.45
N PHE A 221 12.14 5.81 19.47
CA PHE A 221 11.72 5.59 18.13
C PHE A 221 10.92 4.28 18.00
N THR A 222 11.42 3.24 18.67
CA THR A 222 10.80 1.92 18.75
C THR A 222 9.94 1.76 20.01
N ARG A 223 9.43 2.86 20.58
CA ARG A 223 8.57 2.86 21.78
C ARG A 223 7.37 1.91 21.63
N GLU A 224 6.95 1.33 22.74
CA GLU A 224 5.76 0.46 22.82
C GLU A 224 4.53 1.25 23.31
N PHE A 225 3.33 0.74 23.03
CA PHE A 225 2.12 1.24 23.68
C PHE A 225 2.10 0.84 25.16
N LYS A 226 1.58 1.74 26.01
CA LYS A 226 1.30 1.45 27.42
C LYS A 226 0.22 0.40 27.58
N ASP A 227 -0.83 0.48 26.76
CA ASP A 227 -1.88 -0.53 26.64
C ASP A 227 -2.16 -0.78 25.15
N ARG A 228 -1.43 -1.73 24.59
CA ARG A 228 -1.52 -2.10 23.18
C ARG A 228 -2.94 -2.47 22.74
N ASN A 229 -3.67 -3.24 23.54
CA ASN A 229 -4.97 -3.78 23.14
C ASN A 229 -6.04 -2.69 23.13
N LYS A 230 -5.91 -1.70 24.03
CA LYS A 230 -6.76 -0.52 24.03
C LYS A 230 -6.44 0.42 22.86
N GLU A 231 -5.16 0.71 22.64
CA GLU A 231 -4.76 1.72 21.65
C GLU A 231 -4.79 1.19 20.21
N ARG A 232 -4.58 -0.12 20.00
CA ARG A 232 -4.55 -0.78 18.68
C ARG A 232 -5.21 -2.16 18.73
N PRO A 233 -6.55 -2.22 18.90
CA PRO A 233 -7.28 -3.48 18.87
C PRO A 233 -7.17 -4.15 17.50
N ILE A 234 -6.98 -5.48 17.49
CA ILE A 234 -6.90 -6.26 16.25
C ILE A 234 -8.30 -6.48 15.69
N SER A 235 -8.53 -6.09 14.45
CA SER A 235 -9.78 -6.38 13.74
C SER A 235 -9.85 -7.84 13.35
N ASP A 236 -10.97 -8.49 13.72
CA ASP A 236 -11.26 -9.90 13.42
C ASP A 236 -10.04 -10.82 13.66
N PRO A 237 -9.60 -10.96 14.93
CA PRO A 237 -8.35 -11.63 15.27
C PRO A 237 -8.37 -13.13 14.92
N MET A 238 -9.56 -13.72 14.78
CA MET A 238 -9.73 -15.16 14.55
C MET A 238 -9.92 -15.55 13.08
N SER A 239 -10.22 -14.60 12.18
CA SER A 239 -10.41 -14.91 10.75
C SER A 239 -9.46 -14.14 9.85
N ASN A 240 -8.89 -14.83 8.87
CA ASN A 240 -8.05 -14.21 7.83
C ASN A 240 -8.87 -13.63 6.66
N ARG A 241 -10.21 -13.70 6.73
CA ARG A 241 -11.09 -13.06 5.73
C ARG A 241 -10.91 -11.55 5.75
N THR A 242 -10.82 -10.98 6.94
CA THR A 242 -10.52 -9.57 7.17
C THR A 242 -9.01 -9.35 7.13
N LEU A 243 -8.55 -8.36 6.38
CA LEU A 243 -7.15 -7.94 6.35
C LEU A 243 -6.93 -6.85 7.39
N ILE A 244 -5.82 -6.92 8.10
CA ILE A 244 -5.38 -5.85 9.00
C ILE A 244 -4.16 -5.12 8.45
N CYS A 245 -4.04 -3.83 8.78
CA CYS A 245 -2.82 -3.09 8.49
C CYS A 245 -1.67 -3.64 9.36
N PRO A 246 -0.50 -3.97 8.78
CA PRO A 246 0.65 -4.41 9.55
C PRO A 246 1.39 -3.25 10.24
N ASN A 247 1.09 -1.99 9.92
CA ASN A 247 1.77 -0.82 10.47
C ASN A 247 0.82 0.37 10.71
N ASP A 248 1.22 1.31 11.58
CA ASP A 248 0.63 2.65 11.62
C ASP A 248 1.18 3.47 10.45
N GLY A 249 0.36 4.28 9.81
CA GLY A 249 0.79 5.09 8.68
C GLY A 249 -0.37 5.77 7.94
N SER A 250 -0.09 6.15 6.70
CA SER A 250 -1.09 6.54 5.72
C SER A 250 -0.98 5.65 4.50
N MET A 251 -2.11 5.28 3.91
CA MET A 251 -2.13 4.60 2.62
C MET A 251 -1.56 5.53 1.55
N TYR A 252 -0.59 5.00 0.79
CA TYR A 252 -0.04 5.68 -0.37
C TYR A 252 -0.82 5.29 -1.64
N ARG A 253 -0.94 3.99 -1.92
CA ARG A 253 -1.76 3.46 -3.03
C ARG A 253 -2.01 1.97 -2.87
N TRP A 254 -2.97 1.46 -3.63
CA TRP A 254 -3.12 0.03 -3.88
C TRP A 254 -3.28 -0.25 -5.37
N ARG A 255 -2.88 -1.45 -5.81
CA ARG A 255 -3.07 -1.96 -7.18
C ARG A 255 -3.48 -3.42 -7.18
N ALA A 256 -4.31 -3.81 -8.14
CA ALA A 256 -4.62 -5.20 -8.45
C ALA A 256 -3.96 -5.60 -9.78
N ASN A 257 -3.94 -6.90 -10.06
CA ASN A 257 -3.36 -7.48 -11.27
C ASN A 257 -1.89 -7.10 -11.47
N ILE A 258 -1.11 -7.08 -10.39
CA ILE A 258 0.33 -6.79 -10.45
C ILE A 258 1.05 -7.76 -11.39
N LYS A 259 1.96 -7.24 -12.22
CA LYS A 259 2.61 -8.04 -13.26
C LYS A 259 3.93 -8.60 -12.79
N LYS A 260 4.36 -9.70 -13.43
CA LYS A 260 5.72 -10.26 -13.26
C LYS A 260 6.80 -9.22 -13.53
N LYS A 261 6.66 -8.48 -14.61
CA LYS A 261 7.53 -7.39 -15.04
C LYS A 261 6.68 -6.18 -15.43
N ASP A 262 7.12 -4.99 -15.01
CA ASP A 262 6.55 -3.73 -15.44
C ASP A 262 7.64 -2.63 -15.50
N VAL A 263 7.30 -1.46 -16.05
CA VAL A 263 8.25 -0.34 -16.19
C VAL A 263 8.20 0.53 -14.95
N PHE A 264 8.93 0.15 -13.90
CA PHE A 264 8.87 0.80 -12.59
C PHE A 264 9.59 2.16 -12.52
N TRP A 265 10.54 2.42 -13.42
CA TRP A 265 11.33 3.66 -13.48
C TRP A 265 10.71 4.75 -14.37
N PHE A 266 9.49 4.55 -14.87
CA PHE A 266 8.81 5.51 -15.73
C PHE A 266 7.59 6.14 -15.04
N LYS A 267 6.84 6.98 -15.76
CA LYS A 267 5.62 7.64 -15.24
C LYS A 267 4.71 6.63 -14.54
N ASP A 268 4.06 7.08 -13.49
CA ASP A 268 3.16 6.30 -12.60
C ASP A 268 3.82 5.20 -11.76
N MET A 269 5.12 4.94 -11.94
CA MET A 269 5.94 3.99 -11.17
C MET A 269 5.19 2.69 -10.87
N GLN A 270 5.01 1.87 -11.90
CA GLN A 270 4.30 0.60 -11.79
C GLN A 270 5.11 -0.40 -10.95
N TYR A 271 4.44 -1.24 -10.18
CA TYR A 271 5.10 -2.28 -9.40
C TYR A 271 5.54 -3.45 -10.28
N SER A 272 6.84 -3.73 -10.29
CA SER A 272 7.41 -4.87 -11.01
C SER A 272 7.81 -5.99 -10.03
N LEU A 273 7.07 -7.10 -10.03
CA LEU A 273 7.31 -8.19 -9.07
C LEU A 273 8.73 -8.77 -9.18
N SER A 274 9.30 -8.90 -10.38
CA SER A 274 10.65 -9.42 -10.57
C SER A 274 11.73 -8.52 -9.98
N ASP A 275 11.42 -7.23 -9.79
CA ASP A 275 12.36 -6.27 -9.24
C ASP A 275 12.16 -6.17 -7.72
N ILE A 276 10.91 -6.12 -7.24
CA ILE A 276 10.59 -6.18 -5.80
C ILE A 276 11.08 -7.49 -5.17
N LEU A 277 10.82 -8.63 -5.82
CA LEU A 277 11.20 -9.97 -5.35
C LEU A 277 12.49 -10.42 -6.04
N SER A 278 13.56 -9.68 -5.80
CA SER A 278 14.91 -10.00 -6.23
C SER A 278 15.91 -9.70 -5.13
N SER A 279 17.08 -10.34 -5.19
CA SER A 279 18.21 -9.98 -4.34
C SER A 279 19.53 -10.08 -5.11
N SER A 280 20.45 -9.17 -4.79
CA SER A 280 21.85 -9.27 -5.22
C SER A 280 22.65 -10.31 -4.43
N VAL A 281 22.10 -10.82 -3.33
CA VAL A 281 22.71 -11.87 -2.50
C VAL A 281 22.27 -13.24 -3.04
N PRO A 282 23.21 -14.10 -3.51
CA PRO A 282 22.87 -15.35 -4.18
C PRO A 282 21.96 -16.28 -3.36
N GLU A 283 22.22 -16.43 -2.06
CA GLU A 283 21.43 -17.32 -1.19
C GLU A 283 19.99 -16.82 -1.00
N GLN A 284 19.80 -15.49 -0.98
CA GLN A 284 18.48 -14.88 -0.90
C GLN A 284 17.72 -15.06 -2.22
N GLN A 285 18.39 -14.87 -3.36
CA GLN A 285 17.79 -15.07 -4.67
C GLN A 285 17.38 -16.53 -4.90
N GLU A 286 18.23 -17.48 -4.51
CA GLU A 286 17.90 -18.91 -4.58
C GLU A 286 16.64 -19.25 -3.79
N LEU A 287 16.47 -18.67 -2.59
CA LEU A 287 15.28 -18.88 -1.77
C LEU A 287 14.01 -18.28 -2.42
N ILE A 288 14.12 -17.10 -3.05
CA ILE A 288 13.03 -16.48 -3.81
C ILE A 288 12.61 -17.37 -4.99
N ASP A 289 13.58 -17.89 -5.73
CA ASP A 289 13.36 -18.73 -6.91
C ASP A 289 12.80 -20.10 -6.52
N GLN A 290 13.32 -20.72 -5.46
CA GLN A 290 12.87 -22.01 -4.94
C GLN A 290 11.39 -21.99 -4.53
N HIS A 291 10.92 -20.88 -3.95
CA HIS A 291 9.52 -20.71 -3.56
C HIS A 291 8.63 -20.14 -4.65
N ASP A 292 9.17 -19.87 -5.85
CA ASP A 292 8.45 -19.36 -7.01
C ASP A 292 7.61 -18.09 -6.69
N LEU A 293 8.16 -17.20 -5.86
CA LEU A 293 7.41 -16.08 -5.29
C LEU A 293 6.82 -15.17 -6.36
N ILE A 294 7.55 -14.94 -7.46
CA ILE A 294 7.07 -14.12 -8.57
C ILE A 294 5.78 -14.69 -9.15
N ASN A 295 5.67 -16.00 -9.34
CA ASN A 295 4.46 -16.62 -9.89
C ASN A 295 3.32 -16.64 -8.88
N ILE A 296 3.60 -16.91 -7.60
CA ILE A 296 2.60 -16.89 -6.52
C ILE A 296 1.88 -15.54 -6.47
N PHE A 297 2.62 -14.44 -6.54
CA PHE A 297 2.03 -13.10 -6.41
C PHE A 297 1.59 -12.48 -7.74
N SER A 298 1.88 -13.12 -8.87
CA SER A 298 1.47 -12.63 -10.19
C SER A 298 -0.05 -12.53 -10.32
N GLY A 299 -0.52 -11.38 -10.81
CA GLY A 299 -1.94 -11.08 -10.93
C GLY A 299 -2.64 -10.78 -9.60
N GLY A 300 -1.88 -10.76 -8.50
CA GLY A 300 -2.35 -10.45 -7.15
C GLY A 300 -2.59 -8.97 -6.89
N TYR A 301 -2.46 -8.58 -5.63
CA TYR A 301 -2.73 -7.23 -5.14
C TYR A 301 -1.53 -6.71 -4.37
N ILE A 302 -1.29 -5.40 -4.42
CA ILE A 302 -0.31 -4.71 -3.58
C ILE A 302 -0.97 -3.52 -2.89
N PHE A 303 -0.68 -3.34 -1.61
CA PHE A 303 -1.12 -2.23 -0.78
C PHE A 303 0.10 -1.61 -0.12
N GLN A 304 0.39 -0.34 -0.38
CA GLN A 304 1.56 0.35 0.14
C GLN A 304 1.15 1.49 1.08
N THR A 305 1.80 1.56 2.23
CA THR A 305 1.66 2.63 3.21
C THR A 305 2.98 3.39 3.40
N TYR A 306 2.86 4.57 3.97
CA TYR A 306 3.96 5.41 4.40
C TYR A 306 3.86 5.66 5.91
N LEU A 307 5.00 5.59 6.60
CA LEU A 307 5.11 5.85 8.02
C LEU A 307 5.74 7.22 8.25
N ASN A 308 4.96 8.11 8.84
CA ASN A 308 5.43 9.40 9.31
C ASN A 308 6.26 9.23 10.61
N PRO A 309 7.01 10.25 11.06
CA PRO A 309 7.90 10.15 12.22
C PRO A 309 7.26 9.93 13.58
N TYR A 310 5.96 10.18 13.68
CA TYR A 310 5.21 10.11 14.92
C TYR A 310 4.43 8.80 15.04
N ASN A 311 4.40 8.01 13.96
CA ASN A 311 3.78 6.71 13.93
C ASN A 311 4.53 5.69 14.81
N PHE A 312 3.86 4.58 15.06
CA PHE A 312 4.45 3.40 15.65
C PHE A 312 5.26 2.66 14.57
N HIS A 313 6.59 2.60 14.73
CA HIS A 313 7.52 2.03 13.73
C HIS A 313 7.82 0.54 13.91
N ARG A 314 6.97 -0.17 14.66
CA ARG A 314 6.98 -1.64 14.69
C ARG A 314 5.84 -2.17 13.83
N TRP A 315 5.96 -3.42 13.38
CA TRP A 315 4.99 -4.04 12.49
C TRP A 315 4.48 -5.35 13.06
N TRP A 316 3.24 -5.69 12.71
CA TRP A 316 2.55 -6.87 13.19
C TRP A 316 2.18 -7.81 12.04
N CYS A 317 2.20 -9.11 12.33
CA CYS A 317 1.80 -10.17 11.43
C CYS A 317 0.37 -9.91 10.91
N PRO A 318 0.14 -9.93 9.59
CA PRO A 318 -1.15 -9.56 9.00
C PRO A 318 -2.24 -10.62 9.16
N ALA A 319 -1.88 -11.84 9.55
CA ALA A 319 -2.77 -13.01 9.54
C ALA A 319 -2.33 -14.08 10.54
N ASN A 320 -3.26 -14.96 10.91
CA ASN A 320 -2.92 -16.24 11.52
C ASN A 320 -2.32 -17.14 10.44
N ALA A 321 -1.05 -17.49 10.55
CA ALA A 321 -0.32 -18.06 9.42
C ALA A 321 0.91 -18.86 9.87
N THR A 322 1.53 -19.50 8.89
CA THR A 322 2.87 -20.09 9.02
C THR A 322 3.87 -19.26 8.23
N VAL A 323 5.02 -18.96 8.82
CA VAL A 323 6.15 -18.31 8.15
C VAL A 323 6.72 -19.26 7.09
N LEU A 324 6.78 -18.83 5.83
CA LEU A 324 7.18 -19.69 4.71
C LEU A 324 8.68 -20.04 4.76
N PHE A 325 9.51 -19.04 5.05
CA PHE A 325 10.95 -19.14 5.25
C PHE A 325 11.41 -18.04 6.22
N THR A 326 12.58 -18.23 6.84
CA THR A 326 13.19 -17.22 7.72
C THR A 326 13.40 -15.91 6.94
N PRO A 327 12.82 -14.78 7.39
CA PRO A 327 12.83 -13.52 6.66
C PRO A 327 14.24 -12.94 6.58
N PHE A 328 14.50 -12.15 5.54
CA PHE A 328 15.80 -11.57 5.29
C PHE A 328 15.67 -10.13 4.75
N VAL A 329 16.77 -9.38 4.82
CA VAL A 329 16.88 -8.03 4.27
C VAL A 329 17.70 -8.09 2.98
N VAL A 330 17.11 -7.61 1.90
CA VAL A 330 17.75 -7.40 0.61
C VAL A 330 18.55 -6.08 0.67
N PRO A 331 19.85 -6.09 0.34
CA PRO A 331 20.64 -4.87 0.21
C PRO A 331 20.10 -3.96 -0.91
N GLY A 332 20.14 -2.65 -0.71
CA GLY A 332 19.68 -1.71 -1.72
C GLY A 332 20.14 -0.28 -1.46
N CYS A 333 19.49 0.65 -2.11
CA CYS A 333 19.80 2.07 -1.99
C CYS A 333 19.17 2.70 -0.73
N PHE A 334 19.77 3.81 -0.28
CA PHE A 334 19.30 4.60 0.85
C PHE A 334 18.75 5.95 0.38
N PHE A 335 19.62 6.79 -0.18
CA PHE A 335 19.31 8.16 -0.60
C PHE A 335 18.90 8.25 -2.08
N ASN A 336 18.29 7.19 -2.61
CA ASN A 336 17.84 7.17 -4.00
C ASN A 336 16.43 7.78 -4.12
N LYS A 337 16.18 8.39 -5.27
CA LYS A 337 14.89 8.97 -5.66
C LYS A 337 14.76 8.99 -7.18
N LEU A 338 13.52 8.94 -7.66
CA LEU A 338 13.27 9.21 -9.08
C LEU A 338 13.62 10.68 -9.34
N VAL A 339 14.36 10.94 -10.42
CA VAL A 339 14.70 12.32 -10.79
C VAL A 339 13.45 12.96 -11.38
N LEU A 340 12.71 13.67 -10.54
CA LEU A 340 11.61 14.54 -10.93
C LEU A 340 12.16 15.94 -11.24
N PRO A 341 11.50 16.74 -12.10
CA PRO A 341 11.89 18.13 -12.38
C PRO A 341 11.51 19.04 -11.19
N ASP A 342 11.80 18.60 -9.97
CA ASP A 342 11.78 19.43 -8.77
C ASP A 342 13.15 19.35 -8.10
N PHE A 343 13.61 20.47 -7.56
CA PHE A 343 14.74 20.44 -6.62
C PHE A 343 14.28 19.95 -5.24
N GLY A 344 12.98 19.67 -5.07
CA GLY A 344 12.21 19.43 -3.85
C GLY A 344 12.42 18.08 -3.19
N GLY A 345 12.97 17.10 -3.91
CA GLY A 345 13.57 15.90 -3.32
C GLY A 345 12.60 15.03 -2.51
N ALA A 346 11.33 14.99 -2.91
CA ALA A 346 10.31 14.23 -2.20
C ALA A 346 10.52 12.71 -2.39
N THR A 347 11.19 12.07 -1.43
CA THR A 347 11.33 10.61 -1.35
C THR A 347 9.97 9.90 -1.33
N THR A 348 8.95 10.51 -0.73
CA THR A 348 7.58 10.00 -0.67
C THR A 348 6.86 10.00 -2.03
N ALA A 349 7.26 10.87 -2.96
CA ALA A 349 6.70 10.85 -4.31
C ALA A 349 7.19 9.63 -5.12
N SER A 350 8.31 9.01 -4.72
CA SER A 350 8.94 7.89 -5.41
C SER A 350 8.61 6.53 -4.78
N LEU A 351 7.64 6.43 -3.86
CA LEU A 351 7.44 5.22 -3.04
C LEU A 351 7.33 3.89 -3.80
N PRO A 352 6.64 3.80 -4.95
CA PRO A 352 6.61 2.56 -5.73
C PRO A 352 8.00 2.25 -6.27
N TYR A 353 8.67 3.23 -6.91
CA TYR A 353 10.06 3.13 -7.39
C TYR A 353 11.03 2.64 -6.30
N LEU A 354 10.84 3.09 -5.05
CA LEU A 354 11.68 2.68 -3.92
C LEU A 354 11.46 1.22 -3.52
N ALA A 355 10.28 0.65 -3.77
CA ALA A 355 10.00 -0.76 -3.47
C ALA A 355 10.87 -1.72 -4.28
N GLU A 356 11.35 -1.31 -5.47
CA GLU A 356 12.24 -2.13 -6.30
C GLU A 356 13.74 -1.96 -5.97
N VAL A 357 14.16 -0.77 -5.53
CA VAL A 357 15.60 -0.40 -5.51
C VAL A 357 16.19 -0.18 -4.11
N ASN A 358 15.37 0.11 -3.11
CA ASN A 358 15.85 0.37 -1.77
C ASN A 358 16.10 -0.93 -0.99
N ALA A 359 16.88 -0.79 0.09
CA ALA A 359 17.02 -1.84 1.08
C ALA A 359 15.63 -2.20 1.63
N ARG A 360 15.30 -3.49 1.64
CA ARG A 360 13.95 -3.97 1.95
C ARG A 360 13.95 -5.35 2.57
N GLY A 361 12.98 -5.61 3.43
CA GLY A 361 12.77 -6.92 4.00
C GLY A 361 11.85 -7.76 3.13
N ILE A 362 12.02 -9.08 3.16
CA ILE A 362 11.06 -10.03 2.59
C ILE A 362 10.65 -11.00 3.68
N ILE A 363 9.36 -11.00 4.01
CA ILE A 363 8.73 -12.03 4.82
C ILE A 363 7.46 -12.52 4.13
N VAL A 364 7.27 -13.84 4.08
CA VAL A 364 6.12 -14.46 3.43
C VAL A 364 5.41 -15.36 4.43
N PHE A 365 4.09 -15.19 4.49
CA PHE A 365 3.20 -15.97 5.32
C PHE A 365 2.30 -16.84 4.44
N LYS A 366 2.11 -18.09 4.84
CA LYS A 366 1.13 -19.00 4.25
C LYS A 366 -0.08 -19.11 5.18
N THR A 367 -1.25 -18.76 4.68
CA THR A 367 -2.52 -18.88 5.41
C THR A 367 -3.25 -20.16 5.01
N LYS A 368 -4.22 -20.60 5.83
CA LYS A 368 -5.02 -21.80 5.55
C LYS A 368 -5.97 -21.64 4.35
N GLU A 369 -6.62 -20.47 4.24
CA GLU A 369 -7.76 -20.25 3.32
C GLU A 369 -7.56 -19.12 2.32
N TYR A 370 -6.54 -18.27 2.52
CA TYR A 370 -6.34 -17.04 1.77
C TYR A 370 -4.93 -16.93 1.15
N GLY A 371 -4.37 -18.08 0.77
CA GLY A 371 -3.07 -18.18 0.08
C GLY A 371 -1.92 -17.55 0.85
N HIS A 372 -1.00 -16.93 0.11
CA HIS A 372 0.20 -16.30 0.62
C HIS A 372 0.06 -14.78 0.76
N ILE A 373 0.76 -14.23 1.75
CA ILE A 373 0.87 -12.81 2.02
C ILE A 373 2.36 -12.49 2.14
N CYS A 374 2.89 -11.60 1.30
CA CYS A 374 4.25 -11.10 1.42
C CYS A 374 4.23 -9.69 2.02
N CYS A 375 5.00 -9.48 3.08
CA CYS A 375 5.20 -8.16 3.65
C CYS A 375 6.62 -7.69 3.32
N ILE A 376 6.71 -6.43 2.89
CA ILE A 376 7.92 -5.76 2.45
C ILE A 376 8.09 -4.48 3.27
N PRO A 377 8.75 -4.51 4.45
CA PRO A 377 9.24 -3.28 5.07
C PRO A 377 10.30 -2.66 4.16
N LEU A 378 10.17 -1.36 3.87
CA LEU A 378 11.04 -0.61 2.96
C LEU A 378 11.81 0.47 3.72
N GLY A 379 13.13 0.39 3.67
CA GLY A 379 14.00 1.47 4.13
C GLY A 379 14.01 2.64 3.13
N MET A 380 14.07 3.88 3.62
CA MET A 380 14.18 5.10 2.82
C MET A 380 15.18 6.06 3.45
N SER A 381 16.07 6.66 2.66
CA SER A 381 17.12 7.54 3.19
C SER A 381 17.93 6.86 4.30
N GLU A 382 18.33 7.60 5.34
CA GLU A 382 19.00 7.05 6.51
C GLU A 382 18.11 6.12 7.37
N VAL A 383 16.82 5.98 7.03
CA VAL A 383 15.82 5.14 7.68
C VAL A 383 15.84 3.78 7.03
N SER A 384 16.65 2.87 7.51
CA SER A 384 16.83 1.66 6.68
C SER A 384 17.17 0.41 7.45
N THR A 385 17.32 0.51 8.76
CA THR A 385 17.55 -0.63 9.60
C THR A 385 16.25 -1.38 9.78
N ILE A 386 16.12 -2.49 9.06
CA ILE A 386 15.00 -3.43 9.15
C ILE A 386 15.42 -4.55 10.08
N SER A 387 14.67 -4.74 11.16
CA SER A 387 14.90 -5.84 12.11
C SER A 387 13.65 -6.71 12.21
N PHE A 388 13.82 -8.01 11.98
CA PHE A 388 12.76 -9.00 12.20
C PHE A 388 12.84 -9.58 13.61
N ASP A 389 11.69 -9.98 14.16
CA ASP A 389 11.65 -10.75 15.40
C ASP A 389 12.35 -12.11 15.20
N SER A 390 13.23 -12.49 16.13
CA SER A 390 14.05 -13.71 16.02
C SER A 390 13.24 -15.02 16.03
N ASN A 391 11.98 -14.98 16.46
CA ASN A 391 11.08 -16.14 16.46
C ASN A 391 10.45 -16.40 15.08
N LEU A 392 10.60 -15.47 14.13
CA LEU A 392 10.15 -15.65 12.76
C LEU A 392 11.16 -16.51 12.01
N VAL A 393 11.03 -17.81 12.16
CA VAL A 393 11.81 -18.81 11.44
C VAL A 393 10.93 -19.61 10.50
N ALA A 394 11.53 -20.25 9.50
CA ALA A 394 10.80 -21.13 8.58
C ALA A 394 9.91 -22.13 9.33
N GLY A 395 8.62 -22.19 8.98
CA GLY A 395 7.64 -23.08 9.59
C GLY A 395 7.04 -22.59 10.92
N ALA A 396 7.46 -21.45 11.47
CA ALA A 396 6.89 -20.90 12.68
C ALA A 396 5.41 -20.51 12.48
N THR A 397 4.54 -20.88 13.43
CA THR A 397 3.16 -20.41 13.46
C THR A 397 3.09 -19.06 14.17
N VAL A 398 2.39 -18.11 13.56
CA VAL A 398 2.17 -16.76 14.10
C VAL A 398 0.68 -16.45 14.21
N THR A 399 0.34 -15.57 15.16
CA THR A 399 -1.03 -15.07 15.31
C THR A 399 -1.20 -13.73 14.61
N LYS A 400 -2.42 -13.47 14.12
CA LYS A 400 -2.76 -12.17 13.55
C LYS A 400 -2.55 -11.09 14.61
N GLY A 401 -1.77 -10.08 14.23
CA GLY A 401 -1.40 -9.00 15.12
C GLY A 401 -0.19 -9.33 16.00
N GLN A 402 0.50 -10.47 15.91
CA GLN A 402 1.77 -10.68 16.63
C GLN A 402 2.86 -9.74 16.13
N GLU A 403 3.74 -9.22 16.98
CA GLU A 403 4.89 -8.42 16.51
C GLU A 403 5.81 -9.23 15.59
N MET A 404 6.17 -8.64 14.44
CA MET A 404 7.02 -9.29 13.44
C MET A 404 8.35 -8.58 13.18
N GLY A 405 8.47 -7.33 13.59
CA GLY A 405 9.71 -6.57 13.42
C GLY A 405 9.51 -5.09 13.62
N MET A 406 10.55 -4.32 13.32
CA MET A 406 10.55 -2.87 13.43
C MET A 406 11.60 -2.19 12.56
N PHE A 407 11.36 -0.92 12.26
CA PHE A 407 12.41 -0.01 11.80
C PHE A 407 13.16 0.50 13.02
N ASN A 408 14.49 0.39 13.01
CA ASN A 408 15.31 1.16 13.95
C ASN A 408 15.69 2.46 13.25
N TYR A 409 15.35 3.58 13.90
CA TYR A 409 15.46 4.95 13.40
C TYR A 409 14.75 5.22 12.05
N GLY A 410 13.84 6.21 12.00
CA GLY A 410 13.48 6.91 10.75
C GLY A 410 12.17 6.54 9.98
N GLY A 411 11.87 7.31 8.92
CA GLY A 411 10.74 7.24 7.98
C GLY A 411 10.75 6.21 6.87
N SER A 412 9.69 5.43 6.82
CA SER A 412 9.72 4.15 6.13
C SER A 412 8.45 3.92 5.35
N SER A 413 8.50 3.02 4.38
CA SER A 413 7.30 2.55 3.70
C SER A 413 7.08 1.07 4.01
N PHE A 414 5.85 0.61 3.84
CA PHE A 414 5.51 -0.78 4.03
C PHE A 414 4.59 -1.21 2.88
N ALA A 415 4.98 -2.25 2.15
CA ALA A 415 4.12 -2.85 1.14
C ALA A 415 3.66 -4.24 1.60
N VAL A 416 2.41 -4.58 1.27
CA VAL A 416 1.86 -5.92 1.43
C VAL A 416 1.36 -6.42 0.09
N ILE A 417 1.81 -7.61 -0.30
CA ILE A 417 1.42 -8.28 -1.53
C ILE A 417 0.56 -9.48 -1.18
N TYR A 418 -0.60 -9.59 -1.83
CA TYR A 418 -1.55 -10.67 -1.63
C TYR A 418 -1.66 -11.50 -2.90
N GLU A 419 -1.60 -12.82 -2.76
CA GLU A 419 -1.84 -13.78 -3.84
C GLU A 419 -3.24 -13.61 -4.43
N ARG A 420 -3.37 -13.80 -5.76
CA ARG A 420 -4.69 -13.90 -6.39
C ARG A 420 -5.29 -15.28 -6.15
N LEU A 421 -6.51 -15.30 -5.62
CA LEU A 421 -7.19 -16.54 -5.28
C LEU A 421 -8.35 -16.82 -6.26
N PRO A 422 -8.46 -18.05 -6.80
CA PRO A 422 -9.65 -18.44 -7.55
C PRO A 422 -10.92 -18.30 -6.70
N GLY A 423 -11.98 -17.74 -7.28
CA GLY A 423 -13.28 -17.58 -6.62
C GLY A 423 -13.30 -16.56 -5.49
N LYS A 424 -12.22 -15.77 -5.29
CA LYS A 424 -12.17 -14.70 -4.30
C LYS A 424 -11.63 -13.42 -4.91
N LYS A 425 -12.14 -12.30 -4.43
CA LYS A 425 -11.70 -10.95 -4.79
C LYS A 425 -11.38 -10.21 -3.52
N LEU A 426 -10.21 -9.58 -3.50
CA LEU A 426 -9.85 -8.69 -2.41
C LEU A 426 -10.47 -7.31 -2.64
N ILE A 427 -11.17 -6.79 -1.63
CA ILE A 427 -11.66 -5.41 -1.59
C ILE A 427 -10.89 -4.69 -0.49
N PHE A 428 -10.17 -3.63 -0.86
CA PHE A 428 -9.55 -2.72 0.10
C PHE A 428 -10.61 -1.73 0.58
N GLU A 429 -10.94 -1.79 1.86
CA GLU A 429 -11.97 -1.00 2.50
C GLU A 429 -11.62 -0.77 3.97
N ASN A 430 -12.00 0.39 4.51
CA ASN A 430 -11.74 0.73 5.90
C ASN A 430 -12.68 -0.03 6.88
N SER A 431 -12.59 0.30 8.16
CA SER A 431 -13.40 -0.33 9.21
C SER A 431 -14.91 -0.09 9.06
N ASP A 432 -15.30 1.02 8.44
CA ASP A 432 -16.70 1.38 8.16
C ASP A 432 -17.22 0.76 6.85
N GLY A 433 -16.38 -0.01 6.13
CA GLY A 433 -16.73 -0.64 4.86
C GLY A 433 -16.67 0.32 3.67
N VAL A 434 -16.08 1.50 3.83
CA VAL A 434 -15.85 2.44 2.73
C VAL A 434 -14.65 1.96 1.92
N PRO A 435 -14.79 1.72 0.60
CA PRO A 435 -13.67 1.33 -0.26
C PRO A 435 -12.59 2.40 -0.33
N TYR A 436 -11.33 1.98 -0.34
CA TYR A 436 -10.21 2.90 -0.59
C TYR A 436 -10.07 3.19 -2.09
N ASP A 437 -9.88 4.45 -2.44
CA ASP A 437 -9.44 4.85 -3.79
C ASP A 437 -8.07 4.23 -4.11
N GLN A 438 -7.83 3.85 -5.36
CA GLN A 438 -6.54 3.27 -5.75
C GLN A 438 -5.39 4.26 -5.61
N ASP A 439 -5.68 5.54 -5.84
CA ASP A 439 -4.77 6.68 -5.79
C ASP A 439 -5.37 7.73 -4.83
N PRO A 440 -5.34 7.47 -3.51
CA PRO A 440 -5.81 8.43 -2.54
C PRO A 440 -4.95 9.70 -2.61
N VAL A 441 -5.43 10.78 -2.02
CA VAL A 441 -4.61 12.00 -1.87
C VAL A 441 -3.35 11.64 -1.10
N VAL A 442 -2.22 11.59 -1.79
CA VAL A 442 -0.92 11.32 -1.18
C VAL A 442 -0.49 12.53 -0.36
N ALA A 443 0.37 12.29 0.63
CA ALA A 443 1.05 13.37 1.34
C ALA A 443 1.70 14.34 0.33
N SER A 444 1.44 15.64 0.45
CA SER A 444 1.94 16.69 -0.47
C SER A 444 3.47 16.94 -0.40
N GLY A 445 4.22 16.01 0.19
CA GLY A 445 5.68 16.04 0.37
C GLY A 445 6.14 14.98 1.38
N SER A 446 7.43 15.01 1.75
CA SER A 446 7.95 14.22 2.89
C SER A 446 7.37 14.66 4.24
N SER A 447 6.55 15.72 4.24
CA SER A 447 5.98 16.46 5.36
C SER A 447 4.46 16.27 5.58
N GLY A 448 3.76 15.52 4.73
CA GLY A 448 2.30 15.37 4.81
C GLY A 448 1.83 14.02 5.40
N THR A 449 0.60 14.00 5.90
CA THR A 449 -0.19 12.78 6.05
C THR A 449 -0.97 12.53 4.75
N GLY A 450 -1.08 11.27 4.33
CA GLY A 450 -1.98 10.92 3.23
C GLY A 450 -3.43 11.05 3.68
N GLY A 451 -4.36 11.21 2.73
CA GLY A 451 -5.80 11.37 3.00
C GLY A 451 -6.43 10.17 3.74
N GLU A 452 -5.79 9.01 3.69
CA GLU A 452 -6.28 7.76 4.27
C GLU A 452 -5.30 7.25 5.35
N VAL A 453 -5.58 7.54 6.62
CA VAL A 453 -4.79 7.06 7.76
C VAL A 453 -5.09 5.58 8.02
N THR A 454 -4.04 4.78 8.18
CA THR A 454 -4.13 3.34 8.50
C THR A 454 -3.47 3.07 9.85
N LEU A 455 -4.20 2.46 10.78
CA LEU A 455 -3.66 2.08 12.08
C LEU A 455 -3.28 0.60 12.10
N ILE A 456 -2.19 0.27 12.76
CA ILE A 456 -1.74 -1.11 12.93
C ILE A 456 -2.84 -1.94 13.61
N GLY A 457 -3.16 -3.11 13.06
CA GLY A 457 -4.23 -3.98 13.55
C GLY A 457 -5.64 -3.59 13.07
N ALA A 458 -5.87 -2.39 12.54
CA ALA A 458 -7.16 -1.99 11.99
C ALA A 458 -7.45 -2.66 10.64
N LYS A 459 -8.73 -2.80 10.31
CA LYS A 459 -9.16 -3.37 9.03
C LYS A 459 -8.74 -2.47 7.87
N ILE A 460 -8.11 -3.06 6.85
CA ILE A 460 -7.77 -2.39 5.58
C ILE A 460 -8.39 -3.06 4.35
N GLY A 461 -9.07 -4.19 4.54
CA GLY A 461 -9.72 -4.89 3.46
C GLY A 461 -10.39 -6.17 3.90
N MET A 462 -11.05 -6.80 2.95
CA MET A 462 -11.73 -8.06 3.16
C MET A 462 -11.76 -8.88 1.88
N TRP A 463 -11.52 -10.18 2.02
CA TRP A 463 -11.82 -11.14 0.97
C TRP A 463 -13.32 -11.34 0.82
N LYS A 464 -13.81 -11.13 -0.41
CA LYS A 464 -15.18 -11.44 -0.82
C LYS A 464 -15.13 -12.64 -1.76
N THR A 465 -16.06 -13.57 -1.62
CA THR A 465 -16.24 -14.62 -2.61
C THR A 465 -16.85 -14.01 -3.87
N VAL A 466 -16.38 -14.46 -5.02
CA VAL A 466 -16.89 -14.07 -6.33
C VAL A 466 -17.13 -15.33 -7.14
N ILE A 467 -18.10 -15.27 -8.05
CA ILE A 467 -18.30 -16.37 -8.97
C ILE A 467 -17.19 -16.40 -10.01
N LEU A 468 -16.69 -17.59 -10.31
CA LEU A 468 -15.73 -17.78 -11.40
C LEU A 468 -16.46 -17.59 -12.74
N ASN A 469 -15.75 -16.98 -13.70
CA ASN A 469 -16.26 -16.86 -15.07
C ASN A 469 -16.53 -18.25 -15.65
N GLN A 470 -17.79 -18.51 -15.95
CA GLN A 470 -18.29 -19.79 -16.45
C GLN A 470 -19.27 -19.51 -17.58
N SER A 471 -19.09 -20.22 -18.70
CA SER A 471 -19.93 -20.08 -19.88
C SER A 471 -20.52 -21.43 -20.23
N LEU A 472 -21.82 -21.45 -20.53
CA LEU A 472 -22.50 -22.59 -21.08
C LEU A 472 -22.75 -22.31 -22.56
N ASP A 473 -22.11 -23.11 -23.42
CA ASP A 473 -22.25 -23.03 -24.85
C ASP A 473 -23.62 -23.58 -25.29
N LEU A 474 -24.51 -22.69 -25.71
CA LEU A 474 -25.84 -23.02 -26.21
C LEU A 474 -25.86 -23.06 -27.75
N SER A 475 -24.70 -23.10 -28.39
CA SER A 475 -24.60 -23.38 -29.82
C SER A 475 -24.65 -24.87 -30.16
N VAL A 476 -24.70 -25.73 -29.13
CA VAL A 476 -24.78 -27.19 -29.26
C VAL A 476 -26.05 -27.76 -28.62
N ALA A 477 -26.49 -28.92 -29.13
CA ALA A 477 -27.71 -29.60 -28.67
C ALA A 477 -27.60 -30.14 -27.23
N ALA A 478 -26.40 -30.48 -26.78
CA ALA A 478 -26.12 -30.98 -25.43
C ALA A 478 -25.01 -30.14 -24.76
N PRO A 479 -25.35 -28.96 -24.22
CA PRO A 479 -24.39 -28.09 -23.54
C PRO A 479 -23.71 -28.80 -22.37
N ILE A 480 -22.38 -28.71 -22.29
CA ILE A 480 -21.60 -29.34 -21.21
C ILE A 480 -21.72 -28.50 -19.94
N PRO A 481 -22.23 -29.04 -18.81
CA PRO A 481 -22.27 -28.35 -17.53
C PRO A 481 -20.90 -27.84 -17.10
N THR A 482 -20.88 -26.64 -16.51
CA THR A 482 -19.72 -26.13 -15.78
C THR A 482 -19.77 -26.59 -14.31
N SER A 483 -18.79 -26.20 -13.50
CA SER A 483 -18.77 -26.50 -12.06
C SER A 483 -19.98 -25.95 -11.29
N GLN A 484 -20.57 -24.84 -11.74
CA GLN A 484 -21.65 -24.15 -11.03
C GLN A 484 -22.89 -23.92 -11.89
N LEU A 485 -22.79 -23.94 -13.23
CA LEU A 485 -23.88 -23.61 -14.15
C LEU A 485 -24.20 -24.77 -15.08
N SER A 486 -25.48 -25.13 -15.18
CA SER A 486 -26.01 -26.17 -16.08
C SER A 486 -27.45 -25.88 -16.50
N ILE A 487 -27.99 -26.58 -17.49
CA ILE A 487 -29.44 -26.57 -17.78
C ILE A 487 -30.15 -27.45 -16.76
N ALA A 488 -31.09 -26.88 -16.02
CA ALA A 488 -31.95 -27.59 -15.07
C ALA A 488 -33.14 -28.26 -15.78
N GLY A 489 -33.71 -27.57 -16.75
CA GLY A 489 -34.89 -28.01 -17.48
C GLY A 489 -35.38 -26.93 -18.45
N TYR A 490 -36.33 -27.27 -19.30
CA TYR A 490 -36.92 -26.33 -20.24
C TYR A 490 -38.33 -26.78 -20.66
N THR A 491 -39.17 -25.81 -21.02
CA THR A 491 -40.54 -26.03 -21.51
C THR A 491 -40.78 -25.15 -22.72
N HIS A 492 -41.37 -25.67 -23.80
CA HIS A 492 -41.50 -24.99 -25.10
C HIS A 492 -40.18 -24.33 -25.55
N ALA A 493 -39.06 -25.04 -25.36
CA ALA A 493 -37.76 -24.66 -25.89
C ALA A 493 -37.14 -25.87 -26.60
N GLN A 494 -36.33 -25.61 -27.61
CA GLN A 494 -35.63 -26.67 -28.34
C GLN A 494 -34.31 -26.16 -28.92
N TYR A 495 -33.40 -27.08 -29.19
CA TYR A 495 -32.23 -26.78 -30.00
C TYR A 495 -32.62 -26.66 -31.48
N ASN A 496 -32.09 -25.66 -32.16
CA ASN A 496 -32.25 -25.43 -33.58
C ASN A 496 -30.92 -25.70 -34.29
N GLU A 497 -30.88 -26.81 -35.04
CA GLU A 497 -29.68 -27.25 -35.77
C GLU A 497 -29.27 -26.28 -36.87
N THR A 498 -30.22 -25.62 -37.53
CA THR A 498 -29.95 -24.71 -38.66
C THR A 498 -29.17 -23.49 -38.21
N TYR A 499 -29.47 -22.95 -37.03
CA TYR A 499 -28.83 -21.75 -36.51
C TYR A 499 -27.74 -22.04 -35.48
N ALA A 500 -27.61 -23.30 -35.04
CA ALA A 500 -26.77 -23.70 -33.92
C ALA A 500 -27.07 -22.86 -32.68
N THR A 501 -28.33 -22.92 -32.21
CA THR A 501 -28.82 -22.11 -31.08
C THR A 501 -29.91 -22.84 -30.32
N TRP A 502 -30.08 -22.56 -29.03
CA TRP A 502 -31.34 -22.85 -28.33
C TRP A 502 -32.39 -21.77 -28.62
N ALA A 503 -33.64 -22.20 -28.81
CA ALA A 503 -34.77 -21.32 -29.13
C ALA A 503 -35.87 -21.47 -28.09
N LEU A 504 -36.36 -20.35 -27.55
CA LEU A 504 -37.60 -20.29 -26.78
C LEU A 504 -38.77 -20.03 -27.73
N LEU A 505 -39.77 -20.90 -27.68
CA LEU A 505 -40.96 -20.89 -28.53
C LEU A 505 -42.19 -20.54 -27.70
N HIS A 506 -43.08 -19.70 -28.22
CA HIS A 506 -44.34 -19.35 -27.53
C HIS A 506 -44.05 -18.89 -26.07
N LYS A 507 -44.75 -19.40 -25.06
CA LYS A 507 -44.47 -19.14 -23.63
C LYS A 507 -43.28 -19.98 -23.10
N GLY A 508 -42.22 -20.07 -23.89
CA GLY A 508 -41.08 -20.94 -23.64
C GLY A 508 -40.19 -20.45 -22.51
N VAL A 509 -39.64 -21.41 -21.78
CA VAL A 509 -38.75 -21.17 -20.64
C VAL A 509 -37.57 -22.13 -20.71
N ILE A 510 -36.38 -21.62 -20.41
CA ILE A 510 -35.21 -22.42 -20.06
C ILE A 510 -34.75 -22.04 -18.66
N ASP A 511 -34.60 -23.05 -17.81
CA ASP A 511 -34.11 -22.92 -16.45
C ASP A 511 -32.66 -23.38 -16.41
N PHE A 512 -31.79 -22.52 -15.89
CA PHE A 512 -30.40 -22.84 -15.60
C PHE A 512 -30.24 -23.05 -14.10
N GLN A 513 -29.66 -24.19 -13.73
CA GLN A 513 -29.24 -24.46 -12.36
C GLN A 513 -27.92 -23.76 -12.13
N LEU A 514 -27.91 -22.89 -11.12
CA LEU A 514 -26.72 -22.26 -10.55
C LEU A 514 -26.45 -22.84 -9.16
N TYR A 515 -25.22 -23.24 -8.86
CA TYR A 515 -24.79 -23.63 -7.51
C TYR A 515 -23.78 -22.61 -6.97
N VAL A 516 -24.03 -22.03 -5.80
CA VAL A 516 -23.09 -21.11 -5.13
C VAL A 516 -22.84 -21.56 -3.69
N ASP A 517 -21.60 -21.52 -3.23
CA ASP A 517 -21.24 -21.90 -1.86
C ASP A 517 -21.74 -20.88 -0.83
N GLU A 518 -21.82 -19.61 -1.22
CA GLU A 518 -22.45 -18.54 -0.48
C GLU A 518 -23.07 -17.52 -1.44
N PRO A 519 -24.05 -16.70 -0.99
CA PRO A 519 -24.61 -15.63 -1.80
C PRO A 519 -23.53 -14.65 -2.29
N VAL A 520 -23.48 -14.42 -3.60
CA VAL A 520 -22.49 -13.54 -4.27
C VAL A 520 -23.16 -12.74 -5.38
N TYR A 521 -22.70 -11.51 -5.63
CA TYR A 521 -23.12 -10.80 -6.83
C TYR A 521 -22.33 -11.28 -8.04
N PHE A 522 -22.94 -11.23 -9.23
CA PHE A 522 -22.26 -11.56 -10.49
C PHE A 522 -22.94 -10.90 -11.69
N ASN A 523 -22.18 -10.74 -12.77
CA ASN A 523 -22.71 -10.36 -14.07
C ASN A 523 -23.23 -11.59 -14.82
N LEU A 524 -24.53 -11.62 -15.10
CA LEU A 524 -25.18 -12.54 -16.02
C LEU A 524 -25.12 -11.94 -17.43
N LYS A 525 -24.42 -12.61 -18.34
CA LYS A 525 -24.31 -12.24 -19.75
C LYS A 525 -25.04 -13.29 -20.59
N MET A 526 -25.93 -12.84 -21.46
CA MET A 526 -26.71 -13.71 -22.34
C MET A 526 -26.53 -13.20 -23.77
N SER A 527 -26.06 -14.06 -24.67
CA SER A 527 -25.95 -13.75 -26.08
C SER A 527 -27.24 -14.18 -26.77
N VAL A 528 -28.02 -13.18 -27.20
CA VAL A 528 -29.41 -13.36 -27.67
C VAL A 528 -29.70 -12.61 -28.97
N CYS A 529 -30.61 -13.17 -29.78
CA CYS A 529 -31.25 -12.46 -30.90
C CYS A 529 -32.72 -12.88 -31.04
N ALA A 530 -33.46 -12.18 -31.89
CA ALA A 530 -34.87 -12.46 -32.15
C ALA A 530 -35.06 -13.08 -33.55
N ALA A 531 -35.97 -14.04 -33.67
CA ALA A 531 -36.49 -14.42 -34.98
C ALA A 531 -37.23 -13.24 -35.63
N LEU A 532 -37.06 -13.09 -36.94
CA LEU A 532 -37.77 -12.10 -37.73
C LEU A 532 -39.06 -12.72 -38.30
N VAL A 533 -40.21 -12.14 -37.97
CA VAL A 533 -41.50 -12.47 -38.58
C VAL A 533 -41.88 -11.30 -39.47
N ASP A 534 -41.97 -11.53 -40.78
CA ASP A 534 -42.17 -10.49 -41.80
C ASP A 534 -41.16 -9.32 -41.70
N GLY A 535 -39.91 -9.65 -41.35
CA GLY A 535 -38.82 -8.68 -41.18
C GLY A 535 -38.84 -7.92 -39.83
N VAL A 536 -39.77 -8.23 -38.93
CA VAL A 536 -39.91 -7.58 -37.63
C VAL A 536 -39.44 -8.50 -36.50
N ALA A 537 -38.55 -8.00 -35.65
CA ALA A 537 -38.13 -8.66 -34.43
C ALA A 537 -39.12 -8.38 -33.28
N ASN A 538 -39.67 -9.43 -32.68
CA ASN A 538 -40.52 -9.31 -31.49
C ASN A 538 -40.39 -10.55 -30.59
N ALA A 539 -39.36 -10.56 -29.75
CA ALA A 539 -39.11 -11.62 -28.77
C ALA A 539 -38.73 -11.03 -27.39
N PRO A 540 -39.59 -10.21 -26.75
CA PRO A 540 -39.38 -9.80 -25.38
C PRO A 540 -39.33 -11.02 -24.46
N ALA A 541 -38.38 -11.02 -23.54
CA ALA A 541 -38.23 -12.07 -22.55
C ALA A 541 -37.88 -11.48 -21.19
N THR A 542 -38.35 -12.15 -20.15
CA THR A 542 -38.07 -11.83 -18.76
C THR A 542 -37.03 -12.80 -18.21
N VAL A 543 -36.05 -12.26 -17.49
CA VAL A 543 -35.04 -13.05 -16.77
C VAL A 543 -35.35 -13.00 -15.28
N ARG A 544 -35.38 -14.16 -14.65
CA ARG A 544 -35.63 -14.31 -13.21
C ARG A 544 -34.51 -15.05 -12.52
N VAL A 545 -34.20 -14.66 -11.30
CA VAL A 545 -33.33 -15.40 -10.39
C VAL A 545 -34.16 -15.77 -9.18
N ASN A 546 -34.28 -17.07 -8.90
CA ASN A 546 -35.13 -17.61 -7.83
C ASN A 546 -36.56 -17.01 -7.85
N GLY A 547 -37.12 -16.86 -9.06
CA GLY A 547 -38.45 -16.30 -9.29
C GLY A 547 -38.54 -14.77 -9.32
N VAL A 548 -37.53 -14.05 -8.85
CA VAL A 548 -37.49 -12.57 -8.84
C VAL A 548 -37.03 -12.05 -10.19
N VAL A 549 -37.78 -11.11 -10.79
CA VAL A 549 -37.37 -10.46 -12.06
C VAL A 549 -36.12 -9.64 -11.86
N VAL A 550 -35.06 -9.94 -12.61
CA VAL A 550 -33.80 -9.19 -12.58
C VAL A 550 -33.64 -8.26 -13.78
N CYS A 551 -34.13 -8.66 -14.96
CA CYS A 551 -34.18 -7.81 -16.13
C CYS A 551 -35.22 -8.29 -17.15
N ARG A 552 -35.48 -7.44 -18.14
CA ARG A 552 -36.19 -7.79 -19.37
C ARG A 552 -35.27 -7.54 -20.55
N ILE A 553 -35.24 -8.48 -21.48
CA ILE A 553 -34.47 -8.41 -22.71
C ILE A 553 -35.43 -8.33 -23.90
N ALA A 554 -35.09 -7.52 -24.91
CA ALA A 554 -35.91 -7.38 -26.12
C ALA A 554 -34.97 -7.15 -27.32
N PRO A 555 -34.41 -8.22 -27.90
CA PRO A 555 -33.52 -8.11 -29.05
C PRO A 555 -34.22 -7.42 -30.22
N LYS A 556 -33.46 -6.63 -30.98
CA LYS A 556 -34.02 -5.71 -32.00
C LYS A 556 -33.92 -6.24 -33.43
N ASP A 557 -33.11 -7.26 -33.64
CA ASP A 557 -32.89 -7.89 -34.95
C ASP A 557 -32.46 -9.36 -34.77
N GLY A 558 -32.12 -10.00 -35.90
CA GLY A 558 -31.61 -11.37 -35.95
C GLY A 558 -30.11 -11.48 -35.63
N ASN A 559 -29.44 -10.40 -35.24
CA ASN A 559 -28.02 -10.42 -34.90
C ASN A 559 -27.84 -10.67 -33.40
N PHE A 560 -26.89 -11.55 -33.05
CA PHE A 560 -26.57 -11.80 -31.66
C PHE A 560 -26.00 -10.56 -31.00
N SER A 561 -26.60 -10.19 -29.86
CA SER A 561 -26.12 -9.13 -28.98
C SER A 561 -26.03 -9.64 -27.55
N THR A 562 -25.11 -9.08 -26.77
CA THR A 562 -24.94 -9.48 -25.37
C THR A 562 -25.81 -8.60 -24.47
N ALA A 563 -26.82 -9.19 -23.84
CA ALA A 563 -27.51 -8.59 -22.71
C ALA A 563 -26.72 -8.89 -21.42
N THR A 564 -26.42 -7.86 -20.62
CA THR A 564 -25.71 -7.99 -19.34
C THR A 564 -26.60 -7.51 -18.20
N GLN A 565 -26.69 -8.30 -17.13
CA GLN A 565 -27.43 -7.94 -15.91
C GLN A 565 -26.60 -8.28 -14.68
N LEU A 566 -26.45 -7.31 -13.76
CA LEU A 566 -25.91 -7.58 -12.43
C LEU A 566 -26.96 -8.32 -11.59
N VAL A 567 -26.64 -9.51 -11.13
CA VAL A 567 -27.42 -10.27 -10.15
C VAL A 567 -26.86 -9.95 -8.78
N ALA A 568 -27.68 -9.42 -7.89
CA ALA A 568 -27.28 -9.10 -6.53
C ALA A 568 -27.24 -10.36 -5.66
N ASP A 569 -26.37 -10.37 -4.65
CA ASP A 569 -26.17 -11.48 -3.72
C ASP A 569 -27.45 -11.86 -2.96
N TYR A 570 -28.25 -10.89 -2.52
CA TYR A 570 -29.49 -11.12 -1.78
C TYR A 570 -30.57 -11.89 -2.57
N LEU A 571 -30.40 -12.05 -3.89
CA LEU A 571 -31.27 -12.87 -4.73
C LEU A 571 -30.91 -14.36 -4.68
N LEU A 572 -29.76 -14.70 -4.09
CA LEU A 572 -29.21 -16.05 -4.05
C LEU A 572 -29.29 -16.65 -2.64
N THR A 573 -29.41 -17.97 -2.60
CA THR A 573 -29.25 -18.79 -1.41
C THR A 573 -27.97 -19.62 -1.52
N THR A 574 -27.39 -20.02 -0.40
CA THR A 574 -26.35 -21.06 -0.40
C THR A 574 -26.91 -22.34 -1.02
N GLY A 575 -26.13 -22.93 -1.93
CA GLY A 575 -26.48 -24.13 -2.69
C GLY A 575 -27.15 -23.80 -4.02
N GLN A 576 -28.27 -24.48 -4.28
CA GLN A 576 -28.97 -24.44 -5.56
C GLN A 576 -29.82 -23.17 -5.74
N ASN A 577 -29.69 -22.56 -6.92
CA ASN A 577 -30.40 -21.37 -7.38
C ASN A 577 -30.86 -21.58 -8.83
N ILE A 578 -31.97 -20.97 -9.23
CA ILE A 578 -32.49 -21.07 -10.60
C ILE A 578 -32.42 -19.72 -11.30
N ILE A 579 -31.81 -19.70 -12.49
CA ILE A 579 -31.90 -18.59 -13.44
C ILE A 579 -32.86 -19.01 -14.55
N ALA A 580 -34.03 -18.38 -14.63
CA ALA A 580 -35.02 -18.67 -15.66
C ALA A 580 -35.02 -17.56 -16.72
N ILE A 581 -34.97 -17.94 -18.00
CA ILE A 581 -35.23 -17.04 -19.12
C ILE A 581 -36.54 -17.50 -19.76
N SER A 582 -37.55 -16.63 -19.72
CA SER A 582 -38.89 -16.92 -20.22
C SER A 582 -39.32 -15.90 -21.26
N LEU A 583 -39.87 -16.35 -22.38
CA LEU A 583 -40.47 -15.46 -23.37
C LEU A 583 -41.75 -14.82 -22.80
N ASP A 584 -41.94 -13.52 -23.02
CA ASP A 584 -43.08 -12.78 -22.51
C ASP A 584 -44.34 -13.07 -23.34
N ASP A 585 -45.53 -12.96 -22.71
CA ASP A 585 -46.83 -13.24 -23.35
C ASP A 585 -47.13 -12.42 -24.62
N GLN A 586 -46.46 -11.28 -24.81
CA GLN A 586 -46.63 -10.39 -25.96
C GLN A 586 -45.68 -10.71 -27.14
N ALA A 587 -44.79 -11.68 -26.97
CA ALA A 587 -43.86 -12.06 -28.02
C ALA A 587 -44.57 -12.73 -29.20
N THR A 588 -44.27 -12.27 -30.41
CA THR A 588 -44.79 -12.87 -31.65
C THR A 588 -43.74 -13.68 -32.42
N GLY A 589 -42.46 -13.54 -32.05
CA GLY A 589 -41.32 -14.29 -32.59
C GLY A 589 -40.69 -15.22 -31.55
N GLN A 590 -39.56 -15.84 -31.91
CA GLN A 590 -38.78 -16.71 -31.03
C GLN A 590 -37.55 -15.97 -30.50
N LEU A 591 -37.13 -16.29 -29.28
CA LEU A 591 -35.83 -15.84 -28.75
C LEU A 591 -34.78 -16.92 -29.01
N PHE A 592 -33.68 -16.57 -29.66
CA PHE A 592 -32.51 -17.44 -29.79
C PHE A 592 -31.45 -17.08 -28.77
N ILE A 593 -30.83 -18.10 -28.19
CA ILE A 593 -29.76 -17.98 -27.20
C ILE A 593 -28.64 -18.93 -27.63
N ASN A 594 -27.42 -18.40 -27.81
CA ASN A 594 -26.26 -19.23 -28.19
C ASN A 594 -25.19 -19.29 -27.11
N ASN A 595 -25.26 -18.45 -26.08
CA ASN A 595 -24.36 -18.51 -24.94
C ASN A 595 -24.98 -17.85 -23.71
N ILE A 596 -24.74 -18.43 -22.54
CA ILE A 596 -24.99 -17.81 -21.24
C ILE A 596 -23.71 -17.86 -20.42
N THR A 597 -23.35 -16.76 -19.78
CA THR A 597 -22.12 -16.63 -19.02
C THR A 597 -22.41 -15.95 -17.68
N ILE A 598 -21.84 -16.49 -16.61
CA ILE A 598 -21.82 -15.88 -15.28
C ILE A 598 -20.38 -15.55 -14.92
N GLY A 599 -20.16 -14.46 -14.19
CA GLY A 599 -18.81 -14.00 -13.91
C GLY A 599 -18.75 -12.72 -13.09
N ALA A 600 -17.59 -12.43 -12.52
CA ALA A 600 -17.33 -11.17 -11.80
C ALA A 600 -17.37 -9.94 -12.72
#